data_AF-A0A7C1YFB8-F1
#
_entry.id   AF-A0A7C1YFB8-F1
#
_cell.length_a   1.000
_cell.length_b   1.000
_cell.length_c   1.000
_cell.angle_alpha   90.00
_cell.angle_beta   90.00
_cell.angle_gamma   90.00
#
_symmetry.space_group_name_H-M   'P 1'
#
loop_
_entity.id
_entity.type
_entity.pdbx_description
1 polymer ?
#
loop_
_entity_poly.entity_id
_entity_poly.type
_entity_poly.pdbx_seq_one_letter_code
_entity_poly.pdbx_strand_id
1 'polypeptide(L)'
;MRRILFNIKLWPLSQQRILIIYFYLFRQCIFLQKIYAPVFGTNGPLWSLTNEFWYYILFPFIMIVMGRVNASFKRRLIIGLLLLFIVYFIAQSLLVGFVIWLLGVIVHVAYYKQQSTYSLWFVVVSFGLFMVSLVDSKMSIIHTTLNIPSDLFVGILFSLFLISINNKSVSSRYRKYIAGFSKWLSEISYTLYLFHFPIVMLIYAIFYSKRQLTLNSYGVIQYFLWMITIFSVSYALWWVFERNTSKVRQFFKARIIKN
;
A
#
# COMPACT_ATOMS: atom_id res chain seq x y z
N MET A 1 -7.36 -3.39 -30.71
CA MET A 1 -6.08 -3.89 -30.15
C MET A 1 -5.35 -4.89 -31.05
N ARG A 2 -6.01 -5.93 -31.60
CA ARG A 2 -5.35 -6.96 -32.43
C ARG A 2 -4.69 -6.43 -33.73
N ARG A 3 -5.29 -5.46 -34.42
CA ARG A 3 -4.70 -4.84 -35.64
C ARG A 3 -3.45 -3.99 -35.37
N ILE A 4 -3.38 -3.29 -34.24
CA ILE A 4 -2.20 -2.48 -33.85
C ILE A 4 -1.03 -3.41 -33.49
N LEU A 5 -1.30 -4.49 -32.75
CA LEU A 5 -0.30 -5.51 -32.43
C LEU A 5 0.23 -6.25 -33.68
N PHE A 6 -0.58 -6.37 -34.73
CA PHE A 6 -0.18 -7.01 -35.99
C PHE A 6 0.83 -6.16 -36.78
N ASN A 7 0.64 -4.83 -36.84
CA ASN A 7 1.59 -3.93 -37.49
C ASN A 7 2.91 -3.76 -36.71
N ILE A 8 2.87 -3.85 -35.37
CA ILE A 8 4.08 -3.77 -34.53
C ILE A 8 5.03 -4.94 -34.83
N LYS A 9 4.51 -6.15 -35.13
CA LYS A 9 5.34 -7.33 -35.47
C LYS A 9 6.21 -7.15 -36.72
N LEU A 10 5.87 -6.21 -37.61
CA LEU A 10 6.61 -5.94 -38.84
C LEU A 10 7.79 -4.97 -38.64
N TRP A 11 7.92 -4.35 -37.47
CA TRP A 11 9.00 -3.41 -37.18
C TRP A 11 10.29 -4.12 -36.75
N PRO A 12 11.46 -3.49 -36.90
CA PRO A 12 12.70 -3.95 -36.29
C PRO A 12 12.54 -4.18 -34.79
N LEU A 13 13.14 -5.26 -34.26
CA LEU A 13 13.02 -5.65 -32.84
C LEU A 13 13.43 -4.53 -31.86
N SER A 14 14.37 -3.66 -32.23
CA SER A 14 14.75 -2.48 -31.45
C SER A 14 13.61 -1.47 -31.30
N GLN A 15 12.91 -1.16 -32.39
CA GLN A 15 11.76 -0.23 -32.40
C GLN A 15 10.56 -0.82 -31.65
N GLN A 16 10.32 -2.13 -31.78
CA GLN A 16 9.29 -2.83 -31.01
C GLN A 16 9.56 -2.71 -29.50
N ARG A 17 10.81 -2.94 -29.06
CA ARG A 17 11.20 -2.83 -27.65
C ARG A 17 11.02 -1.41 -27.11
N ILE A 18 11.42 -0.40 -27.87
CA ILE A 18 11.28 1.01 -27.47
C ILE A 18 9.81 1.39 -27.32
N LEU A 19 8.96 1.05 -28.29
CA LEU A 19 7.52 1.34 -28.23
C LEU A 19 6.86 0.67 -27.01
N ILE A 20 7.23 -0.58 -26.74
CA ILE A 20 6.75 -1.33 -25.57
C ILE A 20 7.16 -0.64 -24.26
N ILE A 21 8.41 -0.17 -24.17
CA ILE A 21 8.91 0.57 -23.00
C ILE A 21 8.10 1.85 -22.78
N TYR A 22 7.90 2.68 -23.81
CA TYR A 22 7.12 3.90 -23.69
C TYR A 22 5.67 3.63 -23.30
N PHE A 23 5.06 2.58 -23.87
CA PHE A 23 3.70 2.18 -23.53
C PHE A 23 3.57 1.73 -22.07
N TYR A 24 4.54 0.99 -21.55
CA TYR A 24 4.57 0.64 -20.13
C TYR A 24 4.78 1.86 -19.24
N LEU A 25 5.76 2.71 -19.56
CA LEU A 25 6.03 3.94 -18.80
C LEU A 25 4.80 4.84 -18.73
N PHE A 26 4.11 5.04 -19.86
CA PHE A 26 2.87 5.82 -19.89
C PHE A 26 1.81 5.25 -18.93
N ARG A 27 1.62 3.93 -18.89
CA ARG A 27 0.69 3.27 -17.98
C ARG A 27 1.08 3.42 -16.51
N GLN A 28 2.37 3.49 -16.18
CA GLN A 28 2.82 3.81 -14.83
C GLN A 28 2.45 5.25 -14.45
N CYS A 29 2.63 6.22 -15.36
CA CYS A 29 2.34 7.63 -15.11
C CYS A 29 0.85 7.90 -14.82
N ILE A 30 -0.04 7.09 -15.40
CA ILE A 30 -1.49 7.16 -15.15
C ILE A 30 -1.99 6.12 -14.14
N PHE A 31 -1.08 5.47 -13.39
CA PHE A 31 -1.42 4.53 -12.32
C PHE A 31 -2.32 3.38 -12.78
N LEU A 32 -1.95 2.72 -13.89
CA LEU A 32 -2.66 1.55 -14.43
C LEU A 32 -1.84 0.24 -14.36
N GLN A 33 -0.74 0.24 -13.59
CA GLN A 33 -0.01 -1.00 -13.32
C GLN A 33 -0.87 -2.02 -12.57
N LYS A 34 -0.60 -3.31 -12.82
CA LYS A 34 -1.40 -4.49 -12.44
C LYS A 34 -2.82 -4.57 -13.00
N ILE A 35 -3.41 -3.49 -13.49
CA ILE A 35 -4.72 -3.49 -14.15
C ILE A 35 -4.57 -3.90 -15.62
N TYR A 36 -3.76 -3.14 -16.36
CA TYR A 36 -3.57 -3.39 -17.80
C TYR A 36 -2.10 -3.56 -18.19
N ALA A 37 -1.16 -3.43 -17.27
CA ALA A 37 0.27 -3.64 -17.51
C ALA A 37 0.94 -4.25 -16.27
N PRO A 38 2.01 -5.04 -16.42
CA PRO A 38 2.87 -5.37 -15.29
C PRO A 38 3.51 -4.10 -14.72
N VAL A 39 4.01 -4.21 -13.49
CA VAL A 39 4.84 -3.15 -12.90
C VAL A 39 6.12 -3.00 -13.71
N PHE A 40 6.52 -1.76 -13.98
CA PHE A 40 7.77 -1.50 -14.68
C PHE A 40 8.98 -1.95 -13.85
N GLY A 41 9.88 -2.71 -14.47
CA GLY A 41 11.06 -3.26 -13.82
C GLY A 41 10.73 -4.41 -12.85
N THR A 42 11.59 -4.59 -11.85
CA THR A 42 11.46 -5.69 -10.89
C THR A 42 10.76 -5.28 -9.60
N ASN A 43 10.46 -3.99 -9.38
CA ASN A 43 9.94 -3.50 -8.10
C ASN A 43 8.45 -3.84 -7.91
N GLY A 44 8.19 -5.14 -7.73
CA GLY A 44 6.86 -5.73 -7.56
C GLY A 44 5.96 -4.94 -6.61
N PRO A 45 6.43 -4.51 -5.42
CA PRO A 45 5.67 -3.73 -4.46
C PRO A 45 5.00 -2.44 -4.98
N LEU A 46 5.48 -1.82 -6.06
CA LEU A 46 4.90 -0.57 -6.63
C LEU A 46 3.44 -0.69 -7.12
N TRP A 47 2.87 -1.90 -7.09
CA TRP A 47 1.45 -2.11 -7.36
C TRP A 47 0.54 -1.31 -6.43
N SER A 48 0.90 -1.15 -5.15
CA SER A 48 0.01 -0.47 -4.18
C SER A 48 -0.16 1.02 -4.46
N LEU A 49 0.75 1.67 -5.20
CA LEU A 49 0.58 3.06 -5.65
C LEU A 49 -0.62 3.24 -6.59
N THR A 50 -0.89 2.25 -7.45
CA THR A 50 -2.10 2.26 -8.28
C THR A 50 -3.35 2.24 -7.42
N ASN A 51 -3.35 1.39 -6.40
CA ASN A 51 -4.47 1.28 -5.47
C ASN A 51 -4.72 2.61 -4.76
N GLU A 52 -3.68 3.19 -4.15
CA GLU A 52 -3.79 4.47 -3.44
C GLU A 52 -4.36 5.58 -4.33
N PHE A 53 -3.83 5.73 -5.54
CA PHE A 53 -4.30 6.73 -6.50
C PHE A 53 -5.79 6.58 -6.79
N TRP A 54 -6.24 5.38 -7.15
CA TRP A 54 -7.66 5.15 -7.45
C TRP A 54 -8.54 5.24 -6.21
N TYR A 55 -8.08 4.82 -5.04
CA TYR A 55 -8.85 4.93 -3.80
C TYR A 55 -9.11 6.39 -3.41
N TYR A 56 -8.12 7.27 -3.61
CA TYR A 56 -8.28 8.71 -3.40
C TYR A 56 -9.20 9.39 -4.42
N ILE A 57 -9.50 8.77 -5.57
CA ILE A 57 -10.52 9.23 -6.51
C ILE A 57 -11.90 8.66 -6.14
N LEU A 58 -11.97 7.34 -5.90
CA LEU A 58 -13.21 6.63 -5.62
C LEU A 58 -13.89 7.14 -4.35
N PHE A 59 -13.13 7.36 -3.27
CA PHE A 59 -13.70 7.74 -1.99
C PHE A 59 -14.43 9.10 -2.02
N PRO A 60 -13.84 10.21 -2.52
CA PRO A 60 -14.58 11.47 -2.67
C PRO A 60 -15.80 11.35 -3.59
N PHE A 61 -15.72 10.57 -4.68
CA PHE A 61 -16.87 10.37 -5.58
C PHE A 61 -18.03 9.69 -4.86
N ILE A 62 -17.74 8.63 -4.10
CA ILE A 62 -18.72 7.97 -3.23
C ILE A 62 -19.31 8.97 -2.23
N MET A 63 -18.48 9.78 -1.57
CA MET A 63 -18.96 10.78 -0.60
C MET A 63 -19.86 11.85 -1.23
N ILE A 64 -19.59 12.27 -2.47
CA ILE A 64 -20.45 13.21 -3.20
C ILE A 64 -21.78 12.55 -3.59
N VAL A 65 -21.74 11.32 -4.11
CA VAL A 65 -22.94 10.56 -4.50
C VAL A 65 -23.83 10.28 -3.29
N MET A 66 -23.23 9.90 -2.16
CA MET A 66 -23.93 9.71 -0.87
C MET A 66 -24.45 11.02 -0.25
N GLY A 67 -24.17 12.18 -0.86
CA GLY A 67 -24.61 13.48 -0.37
C GLY A 67 -23.90 13.96 0.88
N ARG A 68 -22.77 13.36 1.25
CA ARG A 68 -21.91 13.80 2.37
C ARG A 68 -21.11 15.07 2.03
N VAL A 69 -20.97 15.37 0.73
CA VAL A 69 -20.43 16.63 0.22
C VAL A 69 -21.54 17.37 -0.51
N ASN A 70 -21.67 18.68 -0.24
CA ASN A 70 -22.71 19.48 -0.88
C ASN A 70 -22.47 19.57 -2.40
N ALA A 71 -23.46 19.12 -3.18
CA ALA A 71 -23.43 19.06 -4.63
C ALA A 71 -24.86 18.99 -5.16
N SER A 72 -25.13 19.66 -6.29
CA SER A 72 -26.43 19.61 -6.96
C SER A 72 -26.75 18.20 -7.46
N PHE A 73 -28.04 17.89 -7.62
CA PHE A 73 -28.49 16.57 -8.10
C PHE A 73 -27.85 16.19 -9.45
N LYS A 74 -27.80 17.13 -10.41
CA LYS A 74 -27.14 16.92 -11.71
C LYS A 74 -25.67 16.51 -11.55
N ARG A 75 -24.92 17.19 -10.66
CA ARG A 75 -23.51 16.87 -10.41
C ARG A 75 -23.35 15.48 -9.76
N ARG A 76 -24.23 15.12 -8.83
CA ARG A 76 -24.24 13.77 -8.23
C ARG A 76 -24.51 12.69 -9.27
N LEU A 77 -25.44 12.93 -10.19
CA LEU A 77 -25.74 11.99 -11.28
C LEU A 77 -24.53 11.79 -12.20
N ILE A 78 -23.88 12.87 -12.65
CA ILE A 78 -22.69 12.79 -13.50
C ILE A 78 -21.56 12.03 -12.78
N ILE A 79 -21.29 12.37 -11.52
CA ILE A 79 -20.25 11.69 -10.73
C ILE A 79 -20.62 10.23 -10.47
N GLY A 80 -21.90 9.92 -10.26
CA GLY A 80 -22.38 8.54 -10.12
C GLY A 80 -22.14 7.72 -11.38
N LEU A 81 -22.44 8.27 -12.56
CA LEU A 81 -22.13 7.61 -13.84
C LEU A 81 -20.63 7.43 -14.05
N LEU A 82 -19.82 8.43 -13.72
CA LEU A 82 -18.36 8.33 -13.79
C LEU A 82 -17.80 7.29 -12.80
N LEU A 83 -18.34 7.23 -11.59
CA LEU A 83 -17.98 6.24 -10.58
C LEU A 83 -18.27 4.83 -11.09
N LEU A 84 -19.47 4.59 -11.64
CA LEU A 84 -19.83 3.30 -12.25
C LEU A 84 -18.89 2.93 -13.39
N PHE A 85 -18.53 3.90 -14.24
CA PHE A 85 -17.55 3.70 -15.31
C PHE A 85 -16.18 3.26 -14.76
N ILE A 86 -15.64 3.98 -13.77
CA ILE A 86 -14.34 3.64 -13.16
C ILE A 86 -14.40 2.27 -12.49
N VAL A 87 -15.46 1.97 -11.74
CA VAL A 87 -15.60 0.67 -11.07
C VAL A 87 -15.66 -0.47 -12.07
N TYR A 88 -16.43 -0.30 -13.14
CA TYR A 88 -16.61 -1.33 -14.15
C TYR A 88 -15.33 -1.60 -14.95
N PHE A 89 -14.64 -0.56 -15.42
CA PHE A 89 -13.47 -0.74 -16.30
C PHE A 89 -12.14 -0.92 -15.54
N ILE A 90 -11.98 -0.25 -14.40
CA ILE A 90 -10.67 -0.09 -13.74
C ILE A 90 -10.64 -0.82 -12.41
N ALA A 91 -11.62 -0.56 -11.55
CA ALA A 91 -11.50 -0.90 -10.14
C ALA A 91 -11.82 -2.35 -9.78
N GLN A 92 -12.31 -3.20 -10.69
CA GLN A 92 -12.70 -4.58 -10.36
C GLN A 92 -11.60 -5.35 -9.62
N SER A 93 -10.35 -5.25 -10.09
CA SER A 93 -9.18 -5.87 -9.45
C SER A 93 -8.75 -5.19 -8.14
N LEU A 94 -9.23 -3.98 -7.89
CA LEU A 94 -8.86 -3.14 -6.77
C LEU A 94 -9.88 -3.18 -5.63
N LEU A 95 -11.09 -3.72 -5.84
CA LEU A 95 -12.22 -3.62 -4.92
C LEU A 95 -11.93 -4.23 -3.55
N VAL A 96 -11.27 -5.39 -3.48
CA VAL A 96 -10.92 -6.02 -2.19
C VAL A 96 -10.01 -5.11 -1.38
N GLY A 97 -8.95 -4.58 -2.02
CA GLY A 97 -8.07 -3.61 -1.38
C GLY A 97 -8.78 -2.30 -1.03
N PHE A 98 -9.80 -1.88 -1.79
CA PHE A 98 -10.57 -0.69 -1.48
C PHE A 98 -11.42 -0.90 -0.22
N VAL A 99 -12.02 -2.07 -0.06
CA VAL A 99 -12.73 -2.45 1.18
C VAL A 99 -11.77 -2.44 2.36
N ILE A 100 -10.56 -3.00 2.21
CA ILE A 100 -9.53 -2.95 3.26
C ILE A 100 -9.14 -1.51 3.59
N TRP A 101 -8.98 -0.66 2.57
CA TRP A 101 -8.68 0.76 2.75
C TRP A 101 -9.80 1.49 3.52
N LEU A 102 -11.07 1.17 3.26
CA LEU A 102 -12.21 1.69 4.01
C LEU A 102 -12.25 1.23 5.46
N LEU A 103 -11.66 0.07 5.81
CA LEU A 103 -11.50 -0.31 7.22
C LEU A 103 -10.66 0.72 7.98
N GLY A 104 -9.67 1.34 7.34
CA GLY A 104 -8.91 2.46 7.93
C GLY A 104 -9.80 3.67 8.26
N VAL A 105 -10.80 3.96 7.44
CA VAL A 105 -11.82 4.99 7.73
C VAL A 105 -12.65 4.60 8.94
N ILE A 106 -13.04 3.33 9.05
CA ILE A 106 -13.78 2.81 10.21
C ILE A 106 -12.93 2.94 11.48
N VAL A 107 -11.65 2.55 11.43
CA VAL A 107 -10.70 2.71 12.54
C VAL A 107 -10.60 4.18 12.96
N HIS A 108 -10.48 5.10 12.00
CA HIS A 108 -10.41 6.54 12.28
C HIS A 108 -11.69 7.07 12.93
N VAL A 109 -12.87 6.67 12.41
CA VAL A 109 -14.16 7.07 12.99
C VAL A 109 -14.34 6.50 14.40
N ALA A 110 -13.96 5.24 14.63
CA ALA A 110 -13.98 4.62 15.94
C ALA A 110 -13.05 5.36 16.92
N TYR A 111 -11.85 5.73 16.47
CA TYR A 111 -10.89 6.51 17.26
C TYR A 111 -11.46 7.86 17.69
N TYR A 112 -12.11 8.58 16.78
CA TYR A 112 -12.64 9.93 17.07
C TYR A 112 -13.93 9.90 17.90
N LYS A 113 -14.85 8.98 17.58
CA LYS A 113 -16.15 8.89 18.24
C LYS A 113 -16.09 8.21 19.60
N GLN A 114 -15.12 7.33 19.83
CA GLN A 114 -15.14 6.42 20.98
C GLN A 114 -13.86 6.51 21.82
N GLN A 115 -13.97 7.18 22.97
CA GLN A 115 -12.96 7.17 24.03
C GLN A 115 -13.27 6.11 25.10
N SER A 116 -13.79 4.95 24.70
CA SER A 116 -14.19 3.90 25.63
C SER A 116 -13.00 3.19 26.26
N THR A 117 -13.14 2.83 27.54
CA THR A 117 -12.25 1.92 28.24
C THR A 117 -12.69 0.49 27.96
N TYR A 118 -11.82 -0.32 27.37
CA TYR A 118 -12.03 -1.77 27.21
C TYR A 118 -11.12 -2.54 28.18
N SER A 119 -11.41 -3.82 28.40
CA SER A 119 -10.52 -4.71 29.13
C SER A 119 -9.17 -4.88 28.41
N LEU A 120 -8.07 -5.02 29.14
CA LEU A 120 -6.76 -5.36 28.55
C LEU A 120 -6.81 -6.68 27.77
N TRP A 121 -7.68 -7.60 28.17
CA TRP A 121 -7.94 -8.85 27.45
C TRP A 121 -8.39 -8.63 26.01
N PHE A 122 -9.14 -7.56 25.72
CA PHE A 122 -9.55 -7.24 24.35
C PHE A 122 -8.34 -6.91 23.46
N VAL A 123 -7.32 -6.22 24.02
CA VAL A 123 -6.07 -5.93 23.30
C VAL A 123 -5.30 -7.21 23.01
N VAL A 124 -5.16 -8.07 24.02
CA VAL A 124 -4.45 -9.36 23.88
C VAL A 124 -5.14 -10.29 22.90
N VAL A 125 -6.47 -10.44 22.99
CA VAL A 125 -7.25 -11.30 22.09
C VAL A 125 -7.22 -10.78 20.65
N SER A 126 -7.43 -9.48 20.44
CA SER A 126 -7.37 -8.90 19.08
C SER A 126 -5.98 -9.03 18.46
N PHE A 127 -4.91 -8.86 19.24
CA PHE A 127 -3.55 -9.13 18.78
C PHE A 127 -3.32 -10.60 18.44
N GLY A 128 -3.79 -11.51 19.30
CA GLY A 128 -3.72 -12.95 19.06
C GLY A 128 -4.43 -13.36 17.77
N LEU A 129 -5.64 -12.86 17.55
CA LEU A 129 -6.41 -13.07 16.31
C LEU A 129 -5.66 -12.51 15.08
N PHE A 130 -5.09 -11.31 15.18
CA PHE A 130 -4.26 -10.76 14.12
C PHE A 130 -3.07 -11.68 13.79
N MET A 131 -2.36 -12.19 14.80
CA MET A 131 -1.26 -13.13 14.58
C MET A 131 -1.72 -14.45 13.93
N VAL A 132 -2.86 -14.98 14.35
CA VAL A 132 -3.48 -16.15 13.70
C VAL A 132 -3.77 -15.86 12.23
N SER A 133 -4.27 -14.67 11.90
CA SER A 133 -4.54 -14.28 10.50
C SER A 133 -3.26 -14.23 9.64
N LEU A 134 -2.12 -13.82 10.21
CA LEU A 134 -0.85 -13.81 9.51
C LEU A 134 -0.34 -15.22 9.21
N VAL A 135 -0.44 -16.12 10.17
CA VAL A 135 -0.09 -17.54 9.98
C VAL A 135 -1.02 -18.17 8.94
N ASP A 136 -2.33 -17.91 9.06
CA ASP A 136 -3.32 -18.44 8.13
C ASP A 136 -3.13 -17.93 6.69
N SER A 137 -2.66 -16.69 6.52
CA SER A 137 -2.35 -16.14 5.19
C SER A 137 -1.28 -16.94 4.43
N LYS A 138 -0.49 -17.76 5.14
CA LYS A 138 0.55 -18.64 4.56
C LYS A 138 0.14 -20.11 4.53
N MET A 139 -0.58 -20.56 5.54
CA MET A 139 -0.98 -21.97 5.68
C MET A 139 -2.28 -22.30 4.94
N SER A 140 -3.11 -21.31 4.62
CA SER A 140 -4.36 -21.47 3.87
C SER A 140 -5.38 -22.45 4.49
N ILE A 141 -5.56 -22.39 5.80
CA ILE A 141 -6.41 -23.33 6.55
C ILE A 141 -7.82 -22.74 6.76
N ILE A 142 -7.89 -21.51 7.27
CA ILE A 142 -9.12 -20.88 7.76
C ILE A 142 -9.78 -20.05 6.66
N HIS A 143 -9.05 -19.15 6.00
CA HIS A 143 -9.64 -18.26 5.00
C HIS A 143 -10.18 -19.00 3.76
N THR A 144 -9.58 -20.14 3.40
CA THR A 144 -10.05 -21.03 2.32
C THR A 144 -11.36 -21.71 2.71
N THR A 145 -11.46 -22.21 3.94
CA THR A 145 -12.68 -22.80 4.50
C THR A 145 -13.83 -21.80 4.55
N LEU A 146 -13.54 -20.54 4.91
CA LEU A 146 -14.53 -19.46 4.99
C LEU A 146 -14.81 -18.78 3.63
N ASN A 147 -14.07 -19.13 2.57
CA ASN A 147 -14.11 -18.50 1.26
C ASN A 147 -13.94 -16.96 1.31
N ILE A 148 -13.08 -16.48 2.22
CA ILE A 148 -12.75 -15.06 2.38
C ILE A 148 -11.35 -14.83 1.80
N PRO A 149 -11.12 -13.77 1.01
CA PRO A 149 -9.77 -13.41 0.59
C PRO A 149 -8.85 -13.20 1.80
N SER A 150 -7.67 -13.83 1.80
CA SER A 150 -6.72 -13.76 2.92
C SER A 150 -6.37 -12.32 3.31
N ASP A 151 -6.16 -11.44 2.33
CA ASP A 151 -5.88 -10.02 2.55
C ASP A 151 -7.01 -9.32 3.32
N LEU A 152 -8.27 -9.67 3.03
CA LEU A 152 -9.43 -9.09 3.70
C LEU A 152 -9.51 -9.60 5.14
N PHE A 153 -9.25 -10.89 5.36
CA PHE A 153 -9.23 -11.48 6.70
C PHE A 153 -8.16 -10.83 7.60
N VAL A 154 -6.94 -10.67 7.07
CA VAL A 154 -5.86 -9.96 7.76
C VAL A 154 -6.25 -8.50 8.00
N GLY A 155 -6.80 -7.81 7.00
CA GLY A 155 -7.22 -6.41 7.11
C GLY A 155 -8.27 -6.18 8.20
N ILE A 156 -9.26 -7.07 8.31
CA ILE A 156 -10.31 -7.01 9.35
C ILE A 156 -9.71 -7.18 10.75
N LEU A 157 -8.92 -8.24 10.96
CA LEU A 157 -8.37 -8.54 12.28
C LEU A 157 -7.29 -7.54 12.70
N PHE A 158 -6.52 -7.01 11.74
CA PHE A 158 -5.61 -5.89 11.99
C PHE A 158 -6.36 -4.61 12.38
N SER A 159 -7.46 -4.29 11.70
CA SER A 159 -8.28 -3.12 12.04
C SER A 159 -8.88 -3.22 13.43
N LEU A 160 -9.33 -4.41 13.84
CA LEU A 160 -9.80 -4.67 15.20
C LEU A 160 -8.69 -4.44 16.24
N PHE A 161 -7.47 -4.91 15.95
CA PHE A 161 -6.31 -4.68 16.80
C PHE A 161 -5.94 -3.17 16.88
N LEU A 162 -6.01 -2.43 15.78
CA LEU A 162 -5.77 -0.98 15.81
C LEU A 162 -6.77 -0.24 16.70
N ILE A 163 -8.05 -0.64 16.65
CA ILE A 163 -9.09 -0.07 17.53
C ILE A 163 -8.79 -0.40 19.00
N SER A 164 -8.33 -1.62 19.30
CA SER A 164 -8.03 -2.05 20.67
C SER A 164 -6.83 -1.33 21.28
N ILE A 165 -5.82 -0.93 20.49
CA ILE A 165 -4.64 -0.19 20.99
C ILE A 165 -5.00 1.20 21.52
N ASN A 166 -6.08 1.82 21.02
CA ASN A 166 -6.52 3.14 21.49
C ASN A 166 -7.15 3.12 22.90
N ASN A 167 -7.12 1.98 23.58
CA ASN A 167 -7.76 1.78 24.86
C ASN A 167 -7.08 2.58 25.99
N LYS A 168 -7.88 3.33 26.77
CA LYS A 168 -7.41 4.12 27.92
C LYS A 168 -6.84 3.26 29.05
N SER A 169 -7.21 1.97 29.15
CA SER A 169 -6.67 1.06 30.17
C SER A 169 -5.20 0.70 29.96
N VAL A 170 -4.65 0.96 28.77
CA VAL A 170 -3.20 0.88 28.54
C VAL A 170 -2.51 2.05 29.25
N SER A 171 -1.46 1.76 30.03
CA SER A 171 -0.71 2.81 30.73
C SER A 171 -0.25 3.93 29.78
N SER A 172 -0.38 5.17 30.25
CA SER A 172 -0.02 6.38 29.49
C SER A 172 1.44 6.37 29.04
N ARG A 173 2.34 5.78 29.84
CA ARG A 173 3.76 5.61 29.52
C ARG A 173 3.95 4.74 28.27
N TYR A 174 3.34 3.56 28.22
CA TYR A 174 3.46 2.66 27.07
C TYR A 174 2.82 3.24 25.82
N ARG A 175 1.66 3.90 25.94
CA ARG A 175 1.03 4.61 24.82
C ARG A 175 1.96 5.65 24.20
N LYS A 176 2.70 6.42 25.01
CA LYS A 176 3.65 7.43 24.53
C LYS A 176 4.82 6.78 23.76
N TYR A 177 5.38 5.68 24.26
CA TYR A 177 6.45 4.96 23.57
C TYR A 177 5.99 4.36 22.24
N ILE A 178 4.83 3.68 22.24
CA ILE A 178 4.25 3.11 21.02
C ILE A 178 3.97 4.23 20.01
N ALA A 179 3.36 5.34 20.42
CA ALA A 179 3.10 6.48 19.54
C ALA A 179 4.38 7.08 18.95
N GLY A 180 5.43 7.25 19.77
CA GLY A 180 6.72 7.74 19.30
C GLY A 180 7.38 6.81 18.28
N PHE A 181 7.37 5.51 18.57
CA PHE A 181 7.93 4.49 17.68
C PHE A 181 7.14 4.37 16.37
N SER A 182 5.80 4.33 16.44
CA SER A 182 4.92 4.29 15.27
C SER A 182 5.09 5.54 14.41
N LYS A 183 5.24 6.72 15.02
CA LYS A 183 5.51 7.96 14.29
C LYS A 183 6.85 7.88 13.56
N TRP A 184 7.90 7.44 14.23
CA TRP A 184 9.21 7.27 13.61
C TRP A 184 9.17 6.28 12.44
N LEU A 185 8.52 5.12 12.61
CA LEU A 185 8.32 4.14 11.52
C LEU A 185 7.51 4.73 10.37
N SER A 186 6.47 5.51 10.65
CA SER A 186 5.66 6.14 9.60
C SER A 186 6.46 7.13 8.76
N GLU A 187 7.41 7.85 9.36
CA GLU A 187 8.22 8.87 8.67
C GLU A 187 9.16 8.26 7.63
N ILE A 188 9.67 7.05 7.85
CA ILE A 188 10.55 6.33 6.91
C ILE A 188 9.79 5.39 5.96
N SER A 189 8.52 5.08 6.26
CA SER A 189 7.77 4.00 5.64
C SER A 189 7.75 4.05 4.11
N TYR A 190 7.63 5.25 3.51
CA TYR A 190 7.60 5.41 2.07
C TYR A 190 8.96 5.13 1.42
N THR A 191 10.06 5.70 1.94
CA THR A 191 11.41 5.39 1.45
C THR A 191 11.73 3.90 1.58
N LEU A 192 11.44 3.30 2.75
CA LEU A 192 11.64 1.87 2.95
C LEU A 192 10.83 1.05 1.93
N TYR A 193 9.55 1.38 1.75
CA TYR A 193 8.70 0.75 0.75
C TYR A 193 9.27 0.87 -0.67
N LEU A 194 9.79 2.03 -1.05
CA LEU A 194 10.32 2.27 -2.40
C LEU A 194 11.62 1.46 -2.67
N PHE A 195 12.52 1.39 -1.68
CA PHE A 195 13.88 0.88 -1.89
C PHE A 195 14.13 -0.52 -1.37
N HIS A 196 13.32 -1.06 -0.44
CA HIS A 196 13.58 -2.37 0.15
C HIS A 196 13.68 -3.47 -0.93
N PHE A 197 12.74 -3.53 -1.87
CA PHE A 197 12.71 -4.59 -2.87
C PHE A 197 13.83 -4.48 -3.91
N PRO A 198 14.16 -3.31 -4.47
CA PRO A 198 15.37 -3.14 -5.27
C PRO A 198 16.65 -3.62 -4.56
N ILE A 199 16.81 -3.32 -3.27
CA ILE A 199 17.96 -3.77 -2.48
C ILE A 199 17.93 -5.29 -2.29
N VAL A 200 16.76 -5.88 -1.99
CA VAL A 200 16.58 -7.34 -1.92
C VAL A 200 16.97 -8.00 -3.25
N MET A 201 16.56 -7.43 -4.38
CA MET A 201 16.92 -7.95 -5.71
C MET A 201 18.41 -7.83 -6.00
N LEU A 202 19.07 -6.75 -5.55
CA LEU A 202 20.51 -6.59 -5.66
C LEU A 202 21.25 -7.65 -4.82
N ILE A 203 20.85 -7.84 -3.57
CA ILE A 203 21.39 -8.88 -2.67
C ILE A 203 21.18 -10.25 -3.31
N TYR A 204 19.97 -10.53 -3.81
CA TYR A 204 19.66 -11.77 -4.49
C TYR A 204 20.57 -12.00 -5.70
N ALA A 205 20.72 -11.02 -6.59
CA ALA A 205 21.54 -11.14 -7.79
C ALA A 205 23.02 -11.40 -7.49
N ILE A 206 23.56 -10.77 -6.45
CA ILE A 206 24.99 -10.88 -6.08
C ILE A 206 25.26 -12.18 -5.30
N PHE A 207 24.46 -12.50 -4.28
CA PHE A 207 24.80 -13.53 -3.30
C PHE A 207 24.07 -14.86 -3.50
N TYR A 208 22.90 -14.86 -4.14
CA TYR A 208 22.03 -16.02 -4.18
C TYR A 208 21.85 -16.55 -5.59
N SER A 209 21.42 -15.70 -6.54
CA SER A 209 21.19 -15.90 -7.98
C SER A 209 20.33 -17.12 -8.36
N LYS A 210 20.75 -18.33 -7.96
CA LYS A 210 20.05 -19.61 -8.13
C LYS A 210 19.85 -20.39 -6.83
N ARG A 211 20.33 -19.89 -5.69
CA ARG A 211 20.22 -20.52 -4.38
C ARG A 211 19.16 -19.82 -3.54
N GLN A 212 18.52 -20.58 -2.65
CA GLN A 212 17.64 -20.02 -1.62
C GLN A 212 18.32 -20.20 -0.26
N LEU A 213 18.05 -19.26 0.64
CA LEU A 213 18.38 -19.41 2.05
C LEU A 213 17.62 -20.62 2.61
N THR A 214 18.36 -21.54 3.23
CA THR A 214 17.76 -22.64 3.98
C THR A 214 17.50 -22.19 5.42
N LEU A 215 16.49 -22.78 6.06
CA LEU A 215 16.14 -22.49 7.45
C LEU A 215 17.10 -23.20 8.43
N ASN A 216 18.35 -22.77 8.43
CA ASN A 216 19.36 -23.16 9.42
C ASN A 216 19.83 -21.94 10.22
N SER A 217 20.61 -22.16 11.28
CA SER A 217 21.12 -21.07 12.14
C SER A 217 21.86 -20.00 11.35
N TYR A 218 22.70 -20.40 10.40
CA TYR A 218 23.41 -19.50 9.49
C TYR A 218 22.45 -18.65 8.65
N GLY A 219 21.43 -19.27 8.05
CA GLY A 219 20.45 -18.61 7.20
C GLY A 219 19.59 -17.62 7.97
N VAL A 220 19.22 -17.95 9.21
CA VAL A 220 18.49 -17.02 10.10
C VAL A 220 19.34 -15.80 10.43
N ILE A 221 20.61 -16.00 10.81
CA ILE A 221 21.53 -14.88 11.08
C ILE A 221 21.68 -14.01 9.83
N GLN A 222 21.91 -14.64 8.67
CA GLN A 222 22.09 -13.93 7.41
C GLN A 222 20.81 -13.15 7.01
N TYR A 223 19.62 -13.71 7.24
CA TYR A 223 18.36 -13.00 7.03
C TYR A 223 18.27 -11.73 7.88
N PHE A 224 18.58 -11.80 9.17
CA PHE A 224 18.56 -10.62 10.05
C PHE A 224 19.61 -9.59 9.65
N LEU A 225 20.82 -10.03 9.25
CA LEU A 225 21.84 -9.12 8.73
C LEU A 225 21.38 -8.38 7.47
N TRP A 226 20.75 -9.08 6.52
CA TRP A 226 20.17 -8.45 5.34
C TRP A 226 19.03 -7.50 5.68
N MET A 227 18.16 -7.88 6.61
CA MET A 227 17.09 -7.02 7.09
C MET A 227 17.66 -5.72 7.67
N ILE A 228 18.63 -5.80 8.58
CA ILE A 228 19.31 -4.62 9.15
C ILE A 228 19.93 -3.78 8.03
N THR A 229 20.63 -4.40 7.07
CA THR A 229 21.24 -3.69 5.93
C THR A 229 20.21 -2.92 5.11
N ILE A 230 19.09 -3.56 4.76
CA ILE A 230 18.00 -2.94 3.98
C ILE A 230 17.41 -1.75 4.75
N PHE A 231 17.17 -1.90 6.05
CA PHE A 231 16.68 -0.82 6.90
C PHE A 231 17.68 0.33 6.99
N SER A 232 18.96 0.05 7.22
CA SER A 232 20.02 1.06 7.31
C SER A 232 20.18 1.86 6.01
N VAL A 233 20.20 1.19 4.86
CA VAL A 233 20.29 1.86 3.55
C VAL A 233 19.04 2.70 3.29
N SER A 234 17.86 2.16 3.56
CA SER A 234 16.61 2.90 3.41
C SER A 234 16.55 4.13 4.33
N TYR A 235 17.08 4.01 5.55
CA TYR A 235 17.18 5.13 6.49
C TYR A 235 18.15 6.21 6.01
N ALA A 236 19.29 5.83 5.46
CA ALA A 236 20.22 6.79 4.85
C ALA A 236 19.56 7.54 3.68
N LEU A 237 18.86 6.81 2.79
CA LEU A 237 18.12 7.42 1.67
C LEU A 237 17.00 8.34 2.16
N TRP A 238 16.29 7.97 3.21
CA TRP A 238 15.23 8.80 3.79
C TRP A 238 15.80 10.13 4.29
N TRP A 239 16.97 10.10 4.94
CA TRP A 239 17.63 11.28 5.46
C TRP A 239 18.03 12.27 4.36
N VAL A 240 18.48 11.75 3.22
CA VAL A 240 18.87 12.55 2.05
C VAL A 240 17.65 13.08 1.30
N PHE A 241 16.63 12.25 1.08
CA PHE A 241 15.51 12.58 0.20
C PHE A 241 14.22 12.94 0.95
N GLU A 242 13.49 11.94 1.43
CA GLU A 242 12.10 12.10 1.91
C GLU A 242 12.00 13.10 3.07
N ARG A 243 12.97 13.10 3.99
CA ARG A 243 13.03 14.05 5.12
C ARG A 243 13.02 15.52 4.67
N ASN A 244 13.53 15.82 3.48
CA ASN A 244 13.64 17.18 2.96
C ASN A 244 12.42 17.60 2.12
N THR A 245 11.41 16.72 1.95
CA THR A 245 10.21 16.98 1.11
C THR A 245 9.51 18.29 1.49
N SER A 246 9.33 18.56 2.78
CA SER A 246 8.66 19.79 3.24
C SER A 246 9.44 21.05 2.86
N LYS A 247 10.78 21.02 2.96
CA LYS A 247 11.64 22.15 2.59
C LYS A 247 11.57 22.42 1.09
N VAL A 248 11.69 21.36 0.28
CA VAL A 248 11.58 21.46 -1.18
C VAL A 248 10.19 21.96 -1.59
N ARG A 249 9.11 21.45 -0.98
CA ARG A 249 7.74 21.91 -1.24
C ARG A 249 7.56 23.39 -0.92
N GLN A 250 8.06 23.87 0.22
CA GLN A 250 7.99 25.28 0.59
C GLN A 250 8.78 26.16 -0.38
N PHE A 251 9.98 25.72 -0.79
CA PHE A 251 10.80 26.41 -1.79
C PHE A 251 10.05 26.60 -3.12
N PHE A 252 9.41 25.55 -3.64
CA PHE A 252 8.62 25.66 -4.87
C PHE A 252 7.37 26.52 -4.69
N LYS A 253 6.63 26.37 -3.58
CA LYS A 253 5.45 27.21 -3.30
C LYS A 253 5.80 28.70 -3.27
N ALA A 254 6.92 29.05 -2.64
CA ALA A 254 7.39 30.44 -2.58
C ALA A 254 7.75 31.02 -3.95
N ARG A 255 8.14 30.19 -4.92
CA ARG A 255 8.48 30.61 -6.29
C ARG A 255 7.28 30.64 -7.24
N ILE A 256 6.34 29.69 -7.08
CA ILE A 256 5.16 29.58 -7.95
C ILE A 256 4.09 30.61 -7.57
N ILE A 257 3.89 30.88 -6.27
CA ILE A 257 2.86 31.83 -5.79
C ILE A 257 3.31 33.30 -5.93
N LYS A 258 4.61 33.54 -6.18
CA LYS A 258 5.16 34.87 -6.42
C LYS A 258 5.01 35.37 -7.87
N ASN A 259 4.46 34.55 -8.77
CA ASN A 259 4.05 34.93 -10.13
C ASN A 259 2.53 34.84 -10.25
#